data_AF-A0A1Y4NVG6-F1
#
_entry.id   AF-A0A1Y4NVG6-F1
#
_cell.length_a   1.000
_cell.length_b   1.000
_cell.length_c   1.000
_cell.angle_alpha   90.00
_cell.angle_beta   90.00
_cell.angle_gamma   90.00
#
_symmetry.space_group_name_H-M   'P 1'
#
loop_
_entity.id
_entity.type
_entity.pdbx_description
1 polymer ?
#
loop_
_entity_poly.entity_id
_entity_poly.type
_entity_poly.pdbx_seq_one_letter_code
_entity_poly.pdbx_strand_id
1 'polypeptide(L)' 'MVTEELSEQAARQKIQQMDRRRADNYHYYTHQMWGHSKNYDLTVSTELGQETVAEIIQRALLSF' A
#
# COMPACT_ATOMS: atom_id res chain seq x y z
N MET A 1 10.90 -11.97 5.25
CA MET A 1 9.58 -12.31 4.68
C MET A 1 9.80 -13.33 3.59
N VAL A 2 9.00 -14.39 3.52
CA VAL A 2 9.04 -15.34 2.40
C VAL A 2 8.22 -14.72 1.26
N THR A 3 8.85 -14.51 0.12
CA THR A 3 8.18 -14.07 -1.10
C THR A 3 7.78 -15.27 -1.95
N GLU A 4 6.86 -15.06 -2.89
CA GLU A 4 6.54 -16.08 -3.87
C GLU A 4 7.73 -16.30 -4.81
N GLU A 5 8.04 -17.56 -5.13
CA GLU A 5 9.14 -17.94 -6.03
C GLU A 5 8.74 -17.76 -7.50
N LEU A 6 8.52 -16.51 -7.91
CA LEU A 6 8.11 -16.15 -9.26
C LEU A 6 9.29 -15.62 -10.09
N SER A 7 9.20 -15.76 -11.41
CA SER A 7 10.05 -14.99 -12.31
C SER A 7 9.74 -13.49 -12.17
N GLU A 8 10.71 -12.63 -12.50
CA GLU A 8 10.52 -11.17 -12.41
C GLU A 8 9.31 -10.70 -13.23
N GLN A 9 9.14 -11.23 -14.45
CA GLN A 9 8.00 -10.89 -15.31
C GLN A 9 6.67 -11.31 -14.68
N ALA A 10 6.58 -12.52 -14.13
CA ALA A 10 5.37 -13.00 -13.46
C ALA A 10 5.07 -12.18 -12.21
N ALA A 11 6.10 -11.81 -11.43
CA ALA A 11 5.96 -10.96 -10.26
C ALA A 11 5.41 -9.58 -10.62
N ARG A 12 5.96 -8.93 -11.65
CA ARG A 12 5.49 -7.61 -12.14
C ARG A 12 4.04 -7.65 -12.61
N GLN A 13 3.68 -8.68 -13.39
CA GLN A 13 2.29 -8.87 -13.83
C GLN A 13 1.34 -9.07 -12.65
N LYS A 14 1.76 -9.87 -11.66
CA LYS A 14 0.95 -10.11 -10.46
C LYS A 14 0.75 -8.85 -9.62
N ILE A 15 1.79 -8.03 -9.46
CA ILE A 15 1.69 -6.72 -8.78
C ILE A 15 0.64 -5.85 -9.47
N GLN A 16 0.74 -5.68 -10.79
CA GLN A 16 -0.21 -4.87 -11.57
C GLN A 16 -1.65 -5.40 -11.47
N GLN A 17 -1.84 -6.72 -11.56
CA GLN A 17 -3.16 -7.34 -11.43
C GLN A 17 -3.75 -7.11 -10.04
N MET A 18 -2.94 -7.25 -8.99
CA MET A 18 -3.36 -7.02 -7.61
C MET A 18 -3.70 -5.55 -7.34
N ASP A 19 -2.90 -4.62 -7.85
CA ASP A 19 -3.16 -3.18 -7.71
C ASP A 19 -4.45 -2.78 -8.42
N ARG A 20 -4.69 -3.30 -9.63
CA ARG A 20 -5.96 -3.11 -10.34
C ARG A 20 -7.14 -3.66 -9.54
N ARG A 21 -7.03 -4.89 -9.03
CA ARG A 21 -8.08 -5.51 -8.22
C ARG A 21 -8.39 -4.70 -6.96
N ARG A 22 -7.37 -4.16 -6.29
CA ARG A 22 -7.54 -3.30 -5.11
C ARG A 22 -8.23 -1.98 -5.49
N ALA A 23 -7.82 -1.37 -6.59
CA ALA A 23 -8.44 -0.14 -7.09
C ALA A 23 -9.93 -0.34 -7.43
N ASP A 24 -10.25 -1.39 -8.19
CA ASP A 24 -11.64 -1.71 -8.56
C ASP A 24 -12.50 -2.00 -7.33
N ASN A 25 -12.00 -2.78 -6.37
CA ASN A 25 -12.71 -3.10 -5.14
C ASN A 25 -12.96 -1.86 -4.27
N TYR A 26 -11.92 -1.06 -4.03
CA TYR A 26 -12.03 0.17 -3.24
C TYR A 26 -13.01 1.14 -3.90
N HIS A 27 -12.91 1.33 -5.21
CA HIS A 27 -13.81 2.21 -5.95
C HIS A 27 -15.26 1.74 -5.90
N TYR A 28 -15.51 0.43 -6.05
CA TYR A 28 -16.86 -0.14 -6.00
C TYR A 28 -17.58 0.16 -4.68
N TYR A 29 -16.88 0.06 -3.54
CA TYR A 29 -17.51 0.23 -2.22
C TYR A 29 -17.46 1.67 -1.67
N THR A 30 -16.50 2.49 -2.09
CA THR A 30 -16.30 3.84 -1.53
C THR A 30 -16.66 4.95 -2.52
N HIS A 31 -16.77 4.63 -3.80
CA HIS A 31 -16.81 5.60 -4.91
C HIS A 31 -15.62 6.57 -4.93
N GLN A 32 -14.51 6.23 -4.27
CA GLN A 32 -13.29 7.02 -4.23
C GLN A 32 -12.16 6.35 -5.01
N MET A 33 -11.11 7.12 -5.32
CA MET A 33 -9.91 6.60 -5.98
C MET A 33 -8.97 5.95 -4.97
N TRP A 34 -8.62 4.68 -5.20
CA TRP A 34 -7.60 4.00 -4.38
C TRP A 34 -6.24 4.69 -4.54
N GLY A 35 -5.53 4.85 -3.42
CA GLY A 35 -4.19 5.45 -3.39
C GLY A 35 -4.17 6.98 -3.47
N HIS A 36 -5.31 7.65 -3.62
CA HIS A 36 -5.38 9.11 -3.58
C HIS A 36 -5.21 9.60 -2.13
N SER A 37 -4.15 10.37 -1.85
CA SER A 37 -3.73 10.71 -0.47
C SER A 37 -4.82 11.36 0.38
N LYS A 38 -5.70 12.19 -0.22
CA LYS A 38 -6.85 12.79 0.50
C LYS A 38 -7.83 11.79 1.13
N ASN A 39 -7.77 10.50 0.75
CA ASN A 39 -8.63 9.46 1.29
C ASN A 39 -8.02 8.76 2.53
N TYR A 40 -6.84 9.19 2.96
CA TYR A 40 -6.10 8.61 4.07
C TYR A 40 -5.57 9.73 4.98
N ASP A 41 -5.51 9.47 6.28
CA ASP A 41 -4.90 10.41 7.23
C ASP A 41 -3.36 10.40 7.13
N LEU A 42 -2.78 9.26 6.72
CA LEU A 42 -1.33 9.08 6.57
C LEU A 42 -1.00 8.17 5.37
N THR A 43 -0.07 8.63 4.52
CA THR A 43 0.54 7.83 3.45
C THR A 43 2.06 7.90 3.55
N VAL A 44 2.75 6.76 3.51
CA VAL A 44 4.20 6.67 3.71
C VAL A 44 4.83 5.66 2.75
N SER A 45 6.01 5.98 2.21
CA SER A 45 6.77 5.07 1.35
C SER A 45 7.50 4.01 2.17
N THR A 46 7.40 2.75 1.76
CA THR A 46 8.14 1.63 2.37
C THR A 46 9.63 1.63 2.04
N GLU A 47 10.08 2.44 1.07
CA GLU A 47 11.50 2.60 0.73
C GLU A 47 12.33 3.19 1.88
N LEU A 48 11.69 3.84 2.85
CA LEU A 48 12.31 4.38 4.06
C LEU A 48 12.83 3.31 5.02
N GLY A 49 12.50 2.04 4.77
CA GLY A 49 12.83 0.92 5.65
C GLY A 49 11.74 0.64 6.68
N GLN A 50 11.60 -0.63 7.03
CA GLN A 50 10.51 -1.13 7.88
C GLN A 50 10.47 -0.47 9.27
N GLU A 51 11.62 -0.32 9.91
CA GLU A 51 11.73 0.29 11.25
C GLU A 51 11.31 1.76 11.23
N THR A 52 11.83 2.53 10.27
CA THR A 52 11.47 3.94 10.06
C THR A 52 9.98 4.12 9.84
N VAL A 53 9.38 3.30 8.97
CA VAL A 53 7.94 3.37 8.68
C VAL A 53 7.12 3.04 9.93
N ALA A 54 7.52 2.03 10.70
CA ALA A 54 6.84 1.68 11.95
C ALA A 54 6.89 2.82 12.98
N GLU A 55 8.04 3.47 13.12
CA GLU A 55 8.21 4.62 14.01
C GLU A 55 7.34 5.82 13.59
N ILE A 56 7.28 6.13 12.29
CA ILE A 56 6.41 7.19 11.75
C ILE A 56 4.95 6.93 12.10
N ILE A 57 4.47 5.70 11.88
CA ILE A 57 3.08 5.31 12.19
C ILE A 57 2.81 5.44 13.69
N GLN A 58 3.73 4.95 14.54
CA GLN A 58 3.58 5.06 16.00
C GLN A 58 3.49 6.52 16.46
N ARG A 59 4.38 7.39 15.96
CA ARG A 59 4.38 8.81 16.32
C ARG A 59 3.11 9.53 15.85
N ALA A 60 2.63 9.21 14.65
CA ALA A 60 1.38 9.78 14.14
C ALA A 60 0.17 9.44 15.02
N LEU A 61 0.13 8.22 15.60
CA LEU A 61 -0.96 7.79 16.48
C LEU A 61 -0.85 8.33 17.91
N LEU A 62 0.36 8.51 18.43
CA LEU A 62 0.63 8.97 19.81
C LEU A 62 0.59 10.51 19.97
N SER A 63 0.38 11.25 18.88
CA SER A 63 0.33 12.72 18.90
C SER A 63 -1.06 13.28 19.28
N PHE A 64 -1.92 12.47 19.89
CA PHE A 64 -3.24 12.85 20.42
C PHE A 64 -3.34 12.54 21.91
#